data_AF-A0A378ZWQ5-F1
#
_entry.id   AF-A0A378ZWQ5-F1
#
_cell.length_a   1.000
_cell.length_b   1.000
_cell.length_c   1.000
_cell.angle_alpha   90.00
_cell.angle_beta   90.00
_cell.angle_gamma   90.00
#
_symmetry.space_group_name_H-M   'P 1'
#
loop_
_entity.id
_entity.type
_entity.pdbx_description
1 polymer ?
#
loop_
_entity_poly.entity_id
_entity_poly.type
_entity_poly.pdbx_seq_one_letter_code
_entity_poly.pdbx_strand_id
1 'polypeptide(L)'
;MPLYQINAALGTASMSISQVIQQANAGNAGPTPVINPNPNPNYLWVNQLGRQTIDATQNPSSTAAMGLITCASVVMVSANPNDPPVASVYHANAGVITGVNLNQMRLAITQNPNNLPAWEDLMVTYAVTQPWDQGYMDAINVMTGFGIPANRIAWLSQIPIGCFGINSIGQVGVPGAA
;
A
#
# COMPACT_ATOMS: atom_id res chain seq x y z
N MET A 1 6.63 6.71 -14.30
CA MET A 1 6.62 6.25 -12.89
C MET A 1 6.91 4.76 -12.86
N PRO A 2 7.34 4.21 -11.73
CA PRO A 2 7.55 2.77 -11.57
C PRO A 2 6.20 2.05 -11.60
N LEU A 3 5.91 1.37 -12.69
CA LEU A 3 4.72 0.54 -12.84
C LEU A 3 5.12 -0.90 -12.60
N TYR A 4 4.55 -1.51 -11.57
CA TYR A 4 4.62 -2.96 -11.39
C TYR A 4 3.44 -3.58 -12.14
N GLN A 5 3.67 -3.96 -13.39
CA GLN A 5 2.66 -4.62 -14.20
C GLN A 5 2.38 -6.01 -13.62
N ILE A 6 1.16 -6.19 -13.12
CA ILE A 6 0.69 -7.47 -12.62
C ILE A 6 0.33 -8.33 -13.82
N ASN A 7 0.98 -9.47 -13.99
CA ASN A 7 0.42 -10.54 -14.82
C ASN A 7 -0.76 -11.16 -14.04
N ALA A 8 -1.86 -11.52 -14.69
CA ALA A 8 -3.12 -11.90 -14.06
C ALA A 8 -3.07 -13.13 -13.10
N ALA A 9 -1.87 -13.66 -12.80
CA ALA A 9 -1.63 -14.68 -11.80
C ALA A 9 -1.40 -14.06 -10.41
N LEU A 10 -1.96 -14.72 -9.39
CA LEU A 10 -1.51 -14.52 -8.01
C LEU A 10 -0.08 -15.03 -7.87
N GLY A 11 0.75 -14.27 -7.18
CA GLY A 11 2.14 -14.64 -6.92
C GLY A 11 2.21 -15.73 -5.86
N THR A 12 3.26 -16.54 -5.93
CA THR A 12 3.58 -17.53 -4.89
C THR A 12 4.49 -16.96 -3.80
N ALA A 13 4.97 -15.73 -3.98
CA ALA A 13 5.92 -15.09 -3.08
C ALA A 13 5.32 -13.81 -2.46
N SER A 14 5.38 -13.73 -1.13
CA SER A 14 5.16 -12.50 -0.40
C SER A 14 6.30 -11.52 -0.66
N MET A 15 5.98 -10.23 -0.80
CA MET A 15 6.98 -9.19 -1.03
C MET A 15 6.85 -8.10 0.01
N SER A 16 7.97 -7.57 0.49
CA SER A 16 7.97 -6.29 1.21
C SER A 16 7.60 -5.14 0.27
N ILE A 17 7.14 -4.03 0.85
CA ILE A 17 6.90 -2.79 0.08
C ILE A 17 8.15 -2.32 -0.68
N SER A 18 9.34 -2.46 -0.08
CA SER A 18 10.60 -2.10 -0.73
C SER A 18 10.93 -3.00 -1.92
N GLN A 19 10.65 -4.30 -1.84
CA GLN A 19 10.82 -5.24 -2.96
C GLN A 19 9.87 -4.88 -4.11
N VAL A 20 8.59 -4.60 -3.82
CA VAL A 20 7.62 -4.19 -4.83
C VAL A 20 8.08 -2.90 -5.54
N ILE A 21 8.54 -1.90 -4.80
CA ILE A 21 9.08 -0.66 -5.36
C ILE A 21 10.33 -0.92 -6.23
N GLN A 22 11.24 -1.78 -5.80
CA GLN A 22 12.43 -2.14 -6.59
C GLN A 22 12.05 -2.81 -7.91
N GLN A 23 11.11 -3.75 -7.89
CA GLN A 23 10.63 -4.41 -9.10
C GLN A 23 9.95 -3.42 -10.06
N ALA A 24 9.10 -2.54 -9.52
CA ALA A 24 8.45 -1.47 -10.29
C ALA A 24 9.48 -0.54 -10.96
N ASN A 25 10.54 -0.18 -10.23
CA ASN A 25 11.60 0.71 -10.74
C ASN A 25 12.43 0.07 -11.84
N ALA A 26 12.63 -1.25 -11.77
CA ALA A 26 13.33 -2.02 -12.79
C ALA A 26 12.49 -2.21 -14.08
N GLY A 27 11.21 -1.79 -14.08
CA GLY A 27 10.29 -2.05 -15.18
C GLY A 27 9.87 -3.52 -15.29
N ASN A 28 10.05 -4.29 -14.21
CA ASN A 28 9.71 -5.71 -14.20
C ASN A 28 8.19 -5.87 -14.05
N ALA A 29 7.63 -6.77 -14.86
CA ALA A 29 6.30 -7.31 -14.64
C ALA A 29 6.41 -8.57 -13.78
N GLY A 30 5.42 -8.80 -12.93
CA GLY A 30 5.40 -9.97 -12.07
C GLY A 30 4.00 -10.26 -11.54
N PRO A 31 3.81 -11.36 -10.81
CA PRO A 31 2.50 -11.68 -10.30
C PRO A 31 2.13 -10.76 -9.13
N THR A 32 0.83 -10.72 -8.79
CA THR A 32 0.36 -9.96 -7.63
C THR A 32 0.99 -10.52 -6.36
N PRO A 33 1.63 -9.73 -5.49
CA PRO A 33 2.12 -10.23 -4.21
C PRO A 33 0.98 -10.83 -3.37
N VAL A 34 1.27 -11.92 -2.67
CA VAL A 34 0.31 -12.58 -1.78
C VAL A 34 0.86 -12.59 -0.36
N ILE A 35 0.02 -12.20 0.59
CA ILE A 35 0.33 -12.32 2.02
C ILE A 35 -0.35 -13.56 2.59
N ASN A 36 0.32 -14.18 3.55
CA ASN A 36 -0.21 -15.38 4.22
C ASN A 36 -1.63 -15.13 4.75
N PRO A 37 -2.55 -16.11 4.61
CA PRO A 37 -3.90 -16.00 5.12
C PRO A 37 -3.87 -15.70 6.62
N ASN A 38 -4.57 -14.66 7.03
CA ASN A 38 -4.91 -14.40 8.42
C ASN A 38 -6.40 -14.75 8.58
N PRO A 39 -6.79 -15.58 9.56
CA PRO A 39 -8.20 -15.93 9.77
C PRO A 39 -9.08 -14.72 10.10
N ASN A 40 -8.51 -13.64 10.64
CA ASN A 40 -9.24 -12.42 10.98
C ASN A 40 -8.48 -11.16 10.49
N PRO A 41 -8.49 -10.85 9.18
CA PRO A 41 -7.92 -9.62 8.67
C PRO A 41 -8.73 -8.42 9.16
N ASN A 42 -8.03 -7.34 9.51
CA ASN A 42 -8.65 -6.04 9.72
C ASN A 42 -9.00 -5.44 8.34
N TYR A 43 -10.23 -5.68 7.90
CA TYR A 43 -10.71 -5.15 6.64
C TYR A 43 -11.23 -3.72 6.77
N LEU A 44 -10.70 -2.85 5.92
CA LEU A 44 -11.10 -1.46 5.81
C LEU A 44 -12.16 -1.32 4.73
N TRP A 45 -13.27 -0.70 5.10
CA TRP A 45 -14.31 -0.25 4.18
C TRP A 45 -13.93 1.08 3.54
N VAL A 46 -14.73 1.52 2.57
CA VAL A 46 -14.48 2.73 1.79
C VAL A 46 -14.20 3.94 2.68
N ASN A 47 -13.15 4.70 2.34
CA ASN A 47 -12.64 5.87 3.05
C ASN A 47 -12.14 5.62 4.49
N GLN A 48 -11.96 4.36 4.89
CA GLN A 48 -11.37 4.04 6.18
C GLN A 48 -9.84 4.02 6.11
N LEU A 49 -9.24 4.41 7.22
CA LEU A 49 -7.81 4.38 7.48
C LEU A 49 -7.54 3.36 8.59
N GLY A 50 -6.63 2.43 8.33
CA GLY A 50 -6.14 1.45 9.29
C GLY A 50 -4.65 1.60 9.54
N ARG A 51 -4.22 1.09 10.69
CA ARG A 51 -2.83 1.03 11.12
C ARG A 51 -2.43 -0.42 11.31
N GLN A 52 -1.27 -0.80 10.78
CA GLN A 52 -0.67 -2.11 10.95
C GLN A 52 0.70 -1.94 11.61
N THR A 53 0.85 -2.41 12.84
CA THR A 53 2.19 -2.55 13.44
C THR A 53 2.95 -3.64 12.69
N ILE A 54 4.22 -3.37 12.37
CA ILE A 54 5.14 -4.32 11.74
C ILE A 54 6.03 -4.88 12.84
N ASP A 55 5.73 -6.10 13.26
CA ASP A 55 6.46 -6.88 14.24
C ASP A 55 6.32 -8.38 13.90
N ALA A 56 7.42 -8.99 13.47
CA ALA A 56 7.46 -10.39 13.07
C ALA A 56 7.32 -11.37 14.25
N THR A 57 7.39 -10.89 15.48
CA THR A 57 7.24 -11.69 16.70
C THR A 57 5.80 -11.80 17.19
N GLN A 58 4.89 -10.98 16.64
CA GLN A 58 3.48 -10.98 17.03
C GLN A 58 2.65 -11.98 16.22
N ASN A 59 1.49 -12.35 16.77
CA ASN A 59 0.52 -13.18 16.07
C ASN A 59 0.24 -12.63 14.65
N PRO A 60 0.11 -13.50 13.63
CA PRO A 60 -0.14 -13.06 12.26
C PRO A 60 -1.37 -12.16 12.21
N SER A 61 -1.16 -10.90 11.84
CA SER A 61 -2.24 -9.95 11.61
C SER A 61 -2.06 -9.26 10.28
N SER A 62 -3.14 -8.72 9.73
CA SER A 62 -3.11 -8.03 8.45
C SER A 62 -4.20 -6.98 8.39
N THR A 63 -3.88 -5.85 7.76
CA THR A 63 -4.84 -4.79 7.47
C THR A 63 -4.93 -4.63 5.96
N ALA A 64 -6.15 -4.66 5.41
CA ALA A 64 -6.38 -4.60 3.97
C ALA A 64 -7.64 -3.83 3.61
N ALA A 65 -7.61 -3.07 2.52
CA ALA A 65 -8.80 -2.45 1.94
C ALA A 65 -9.63 -3.53 1.21
N MET A 66 -10.95 -3.57 1.45
CA MET A 66 -11.85 -4.58 0.91
C MET A 66 -12.55 -4.12 -0.38
N GLY A 67 -12.72 -4.99 -1.37
CA GLY A 67 -13.57 -4.75 -2.55
C GLY A 67 -13.05 -3.68 -3.52
N LEU A 68 -11.82 -3.81 -4.03
CA LEU A 68 -11.13 -2.80 -4.86
C LEU A 68 -11.66 -2.62 -6.30
N ILE A 69 -12.95 -2.86 -6.59
CA ILE A 69 -13.50 -2.82 -7.95
C ILE A 69 -13.32 -1.45 -8.61
N THR A 70 -13.72 -0.39 -7.91
CA THR A 70 -13.48 1.01 -8.33
C THR A 70 -12.57 1.74 -7.35
N CYS A 71 -12.27 1.13 -6.20
CA CYS A 71 -11.48 1.71 -5.14
C CYS A 71 -9.99 1.37 -5.29
N ALA A 72 -9.14 2.12 -4.60
CA ALA A 72 -7.72 1.80 -4.46
C ALA A 72 -7.36 1.45 -3.02
N SER A 73 -6.36 0.58 -2.86
CA SER A 73 -5.67 0.38 -1.59
C SER A 73 -4.36 1.16 -1.61
N VAL A 74 -4.16 2.02 -0.63
CA VAL A 74 -2.91 2.79 -0.49
C VAL A 74 -2.24 2.34 0.80
N VAL A 75 -1.07 1.72 0.67
CA VAL A 75 -0.23 1.33 1.82
C VAL A 75 0.95 2.28 1.88
N MET A 76 1.19 2.86 3.04
CA MET A 76 2.30 3.78 3.28
C MET A 76 3.13 3.32 4.48
N VAL A 77 4.45 3.38 4.35
CA VAL A 77 5.41 3.17 5.45
C VAL A 77 6.51 4.23 5.39
N SER A 78 7.24 4.42 6.48
CA SER A 78 8.52 5.13 6.46
C SER A 78 9.68 4.18 6.16
N ALA A 79 10.64 4.64 5.36
CA ALA A 79 11.93 3.97 5.15
C ALA A 79 12.99 4.41 6.17
N ASN A 80 12.71 5.43 6.98
CA ASN A 80 13.64 5.91 7.99
C ASN A 80 13.70 4.91 9.15
N PRO A 81 14.88 4.36 9.49
CA PRO A 81 15.00 3.37 10.55
C PRO A 81 14.69 3.92 11.95
N ASN A 82 14.65 5.25 12.12
CA ASN A 82 14.29 5.88 13.38
C ASN A 82 12.77 6.08 13.54
N ASP A 83 12.01 5.92 12.47
CA ASP A 83 10.55 5.99 12.55
C ASP A 83 9.97 4.65 13.04
N PRO A 84 8.80 4.66 13.69
CA PRO A 84 8.16 3.43 14.15
C PRO A 84 7.91 2.45 12.98
N PRO A 85 8.10 1.13 13.19
CA PRO A 85 7.84 0.10 12.18
C PRO A 85 6.33 -0.11 12.05
N VAL A 86 5.67 0.78 11.33
CA VAL A 86 4.21 0.86 11.22
C VAL A 86 3.85 1.19 9.79
N ALA A 87 2.79 0.54 9.30
CA ALA A 87 2.14 0.90 8.05
C ALA A 87 0.79 1.56 8.31
N SER A 88 0.42 2.48 7.44
CA SER A 88 -0.97 2.90 7.27
C SER A 88 -1.55 2.34 5.99
N VAL A 89 -2.83 1.95 6.05
CA VAL A 89 -3.58 1.44 4.89
C VAL A 89 -4.82 2.29 4.75
N TYR A 90 -5.02 2.87 3.57
CA TYR A 90 -6.19 3.68 3.27
C TYR A 90 -6.97 3.06 2.11
N HIS A 91 -8.29 2.94 2.30
CA HIS A 91 -9.21 2.51 1.27
C HIS A 91 -9.77 3.74 0.55
N ALA A 92 -9.22 4.06 -0.61
CA ALA A 92 -9.59 5.24 -1.38
C ALA A 92 -10.83 4.98 -2.26
N ASN A 93 -11.93 5.69 -1.99
CA ASN A 93 -13.11 5.66 -2.84
C ASN A 93 -12.78 6.16 -4.25
N ALA A 94 -13.19 5.42 -5.28
CA ALA A 94 -12.86 5.75 -6.68
C ALA A 94 -11.34 5.98 -6.90
N GLY A 95 -10.49 5.44 -6.03
CA GLY A 95 -9.04 5.65 -5.99
C GLY A 95 -8.58 7.10 -5.73
N VAL A 96 -9.47 7.99 -5.34
CA VAL A 96 -9.16 9.40 -5.09
C VAL A 96 -8.35 9.54 -3.80
N ILE A 97 -7.23 10.25 -3.89
CA ILE A 97 -6.38 10.62 -2.74
C ILE A 97 -6.27 12.13 -2.67
N THR A 98 -6.56 12.69 -1.50
CA THR A 98 -6.38 14.12 -1.20
C THR A 98 -5.20 14.34 -0.27
N GLY A 99 -4.73 15.59 -0.17
CA GLY A 99 -3.73 15.99 0.81
C GLY A 99 -4.15 15.75 2.27
N VAL A 100 -5.45 15.77 2.56
CA VAL A 100 -5.99 15.43 3.88
C VAL A 100 -5.75 13.95 4.17
N ASN A 101 -6.05 13.08 3.20
CA ASN A 101 -5.83 11.63 3.35
C ASN A 101 -4.34 11.32 3.57
N LEU A 102 -3.45 11.94 2.80
CA LEU A 102 -1.99 11.74 2.94
C LEU A 102 -1.47 12.18 4.31
N ASN A 103 -1.92 13.33 4.83
CA ASN A 103 -1.53 13.78 6.16
C ASN A 103 -2.04 12.83 7.25
N GLN A 104 -3.26 12.31 7.13
CA GLN A 104 -3.81 11.33 8.07
C GLN A 104 -3.02 10.01 8.03
N MET A 105 -2.69 9.52 6.82
CA MET A 105 -1.86 8.33 6.64
C MET A 105 -0.47 8.49 7.26
N ARG A 106 0.16 9.66 7.05
CA ARG A 106 1.47 9.98 7.62
C ARG A 106 1.42 10.05 9.15
N LEU A 107 0.38 10.68 9.71
CA LEU A 107 0.15 10.71 11.15
C LEU A 107 -0.07 9.31 11.74
N ALA A 108 -0.74 8.41 11.02
CA ALA A 108 -1.02 7.05 11.51
C ALA A 108 0.24 6.18 11.69
N ILE A 109 1.32 6.46 10.95
CA ILE A 109 2.61 5.72 11.05
C ILE A 109 3.33 6.02 12.37
N THR A 110 3.21 7.25 12.88
CA THR A 110 4.02 7.78 14.00
C THR A 110 3.17 8.01 15.26
N GLN A 111 1.90 8.40 15.11
CA GLN A 111 1.02 8.90 16.16
C GLN A 111 1.55 10.11 16.95
N ASN A 112 2.74 10.63 16.62
CA ASN A 112 3.30 11.86 17.17
C ASN A 112 3.13 13.00 16.16
N PRO A 113 2.16 13.92 16.35
CA PRO A 113 1.93 15.02 15.42
C PRO A 113 3.10 16.00 15.33
N ASN A 114 4.01 15.99 16.31
CA ASN A 114 5.20 16.87 16.33
C ASN A 114 6.42 16.23 15.65
N ASN A 115 6.37 14.94 15.31
CA ASN A 115 7.45 14.22 14.65
C ASN A 115 6.87 13.31 13.57
N LEU A 116 6.49 13.92 12.45
CA LEU A 116 5.98 13.22 11.28
C LEU A 116 7.17 12.74 10.42
N PRO A 117 7.12 11.52 9.86
CA PRO A 117 8.05 11.08 8.84
C PRO A 117 8.18 12.14 7.74
N ALA A 118 9.41 12.34 7.29
CA ALA A 118 9.68 13.23 6.17
C ALA A 118 9.03 12.65 4.90
N TRP A 119 8.52 13.50 4.00
CA TRP A 119 7.82 13.03 2.81
C TRP A 119 8.75 12.22 1.89
N GLU A 120 10.01 12.63 1.83
CA GLU A 120 11.10 11.95 1.13
C GLU A 120 11.40 10.54 1.66
N ASP A 121 11.06 10.28 2.92
CA ASP A 121 11.28 8.99 3.58
C ASP A 121 10.15 7.98 3.34
N LEU A 122 9.01 8.42 2.82
CA LEU A 122 7.85 7.56 2.64
C LEU A 122 7.98 6.64 1.42
N MET A 123 7.51 5.41 1.60
CA MET A 123 7.30 4.42 0.55
C MET A 123 5.81 4.11 0.44
N VAL A 124 5.29 4.07 -0.79
CA VAL A 124 3.87 3.88 -1.04
C VAL A 124 3.64 2.79 -2.09
N THR A 125 2.71 1.87 -1.81
CA THR A 125 2.07 1.07 -2.86
C THR A 125 0.66 1.59 -3.11
N TYR A 126 0.35 1.88 -4.37
CA TYR A 126 -0.96 2.29 -4.83
C TYR A 126 -1.56 1.17 -5.70
N ALA A 127 -2.54 0.46 -5.15
CA ALA A 127 -3.06 -0.79 -5.67
C ALA A 127 -4.47 -0.62 -6.23
N VAL A 128 -4.67 -0.92 -7.52
CA VAL A 128 -5.95 -0.77 -8.23
C VAL A 128 -6.27 -2.00 -9.09
N THR A 129 -7.56 -2.26 -9.30
CA THR A 129 -8.02 -3.33 -10.20
C THR A 129 -8.08 -2.88 -11.66
N GLN A 130 -8.27 -1.59 -11.93
CA GLN A 130 -8.31 -1.03 -13.28
C GLN A 130 -7.18 -0.02 -13.49
N PRO A 131 -6.32 -0.15 -14.52
CA PRO A 131 -5.09 0.65 -14.61
C PRO A 131 -5.25 2.07 -15.18
N TRP A 132 -6.43 2.43 -15.69
CA TRP A 132 -6.50 3.50 -16.70
C TRP A 132 -7.60 4.54 -16.47
N ASP A 133 -8.12 4.66 -15.25
CA ASP A 133 -8.98 5.80 -14.91
C ASP A 133 -8.11 7.03 -14.63
N GLN A 134 -8.46 8.18 -15.21
CA GLN A 134 -7.76 9.45 -15.02
C GLN A 134 -7.66 9.82 -13.53
N GLY A 135 -8.68 9.46 -12.72
CA GLY A 135 -8.68 9.70 -11.27
C GLY A 135 -7.53 9.02 -10.53
N TYR A 136 -7.03 7.89 -11.04
CA TYR A 136 -5.89 7.17 -10.45
C TYR A 136 -4.56 7.87 -10.74
N MET A 137 -4.41 8.44 -11.95
CA MET A 137 -3.24 9.24 -12.31
C MET A 137 -3.15 10.52 -11.47
N ASP A 138 -4.30 11.15 -11.22
CA ASP A 138 -4.37 12.36 -10.40
C ASP A 138 -3.96 12.09 -8.95
N ALA A 139 -4.34 10.94 -8.38
CA ALA A 139 -3.92 10.52 -7.04
C ALA A 139 -2.38 10.42 -6.90
N ILE A 140 -1.71 9.96 -7.95
CA ILE A 140 -0.24 9.86 -7.99
C ILE A 140 0.41 11.23 -8.04
N ASN A 141 -0.15 12.14 -8.85
CA ASN A 141 0.32 13.53 -8.89
C ASN A 141 0.19 14.20 -7.53
N VAL A 142 -0.90 13.95 -6.79
CA VAL A 142 -1.06 14.43 -5.41
C VAL A 142 0.08 13.93 -4.52
N MET A 143 0.40 12.63 -4.53
CA MET A 143 1.49 12.08 -3.71
C MET A 143 2.84 12.71 -4.02
N THR A 144 3.18 12.84 -5.31
CA THR A 144 4.45 13.48 -5.71
C THR A 144 4.47 14.98 -5.40
N GLY A 145 3.33 15.67 -5.48
CA GLY A 145 3.21 17.09 -5.15
C GLY A 145 3.44 17.40 -3.66
N PHE A 146 3.25 16.42 -2.78
CA PHE A 146 3.60 16.53 -1.35
C PHE A 146 5.07 16.22 -1.05
N GLY A 147 5.85 15.74 -2.03
CA GLY A 147 7.28 15.46 -1.88
C GLY A 147 7.63 13.98 -1.73
N ILE A 148 6.68 13.05 -1.91
CA ILE A 148 7.00 11.62 -1.97
C ILE A 148 7.74 11.35 -3.29
N PRO A 149 8.97 10.80 -3.26
CA PRO A 149 9.75 10.58 -4.47
C PRO A 149 9.05 9.58 -5.38
N ALA A 150 8.97 9.87 -6.68
CA ALA A 150 8.28 9.02 -7.64
C ALA A 150 8.86 7.59 -7.70
N ASN A 151 10.15 7.41 -7.44
CA ASN A 151 10.81 6.10 -7.36
C ASN A 151 10.54 5.35 -6.04
N ARG A 152 9.75 5.92 -5.12
CA ARG A 152 9.25 5.28 -3.89
C ARG A 152 7.74 5.04 -3.92
N ILE A 153 7.10 5.31 -5.06
CA ILE A 153 5.70 5.00 -5.30
C ILE A 153 5.64 3.85 -6.30
N ALA A 154 5.13 2.71 -5.87
CA ALA A 154 4.83 1.59 -6.75
C ALA A 154 3.36 1.63 -7.13
N TRP A 155 3.07 1.71 -8.43
CA TRP A 155 1.72 1.49 -8.93
C TRP A 155 1.52 0.03 -9.28
N LEU A 156 0.55 -0.60 -8.62
CA LEU A 156 0.13 -1.98 -8.85
C LEU A 156 -1.22 -1.95 -9.54
N SER A 157 -1.23 -2.28 -10.83
CA SER A 157 -2.43 -2.27 -11.66
C SER A 157 -2.91 -3.68 -11.96
N GLN A 158 -4.22 -3.90 -12.10
CA GLN A 158 -4.83 -5.20 -12.45
C GLN A 158 -4.75 -6.26 -11.35
N ILE A 159 -4.92 -5.85 -10.09
CA ILE A 159 -5.02 -6.81 -8.99
C ILE A 159 -6.26 -7.71 -9.22
N PRO A 160 -6.13 -9.05 -9.26
CA PRO A 160 -7.17 -9.95 -9.75
C PRO A 160 -8.50 -9.87 -8.98
N ILE A 161 -8.48 -9.76 -7.64
CA ILE A 161 -9.72 -9.65 -6.85
C ILE A 161 -9.53 -9.15 -5.41
N GLY A 162 -10.57 -8.45 -4.94
CA GLY A 162 -10.98 -8.33 -3.54
C GLY A 162 -10.22 -7.29 -2.76
N CYS A 163 -9.07 -7.67 -2.22
CA CYS A 163 -8.45 -6.93 -1.13
C CYS A 163 -6.96 -6.75 -1.36
N PHE A 164 -6.41 -5.64 -0.89
CA PHE A 164 -4.96 -5.45 -0.87
C PHE A 164 -4.56 -4.72 0.40
N GLY A 165 -3.44 -5.13 0.98
CA GLY A 165 -2.99 -4.59 2.25
C GLY A 165 -1.59 -5.02 2.61
N ILE A 166 -1.34 -5.03 3.92
CA ILE A 166 -0.05 -5.36 4.53
C ILE A 166 -0.24 -6.21 5.78
N ASN A 167 0.69 -7.13 6.03
CA ASN A 167 0.69 -7.98 7.23
C ASN A 167 1.66 -7.47 8.32
N SER A 168 1.61 -8.08 9.50
CA SER A 168 2.47 -7.76 10.64
C SER A 168 3.96 -8.00 10.41
N ILE A 169 4.36 -8.66 9.31
CA ILE A 169 5.77 -8.87 8.98
C ILE A 169 6.26 -7.94 7.85
N GLY A 170 5.45 -6.95 7.47
CA GLY A 170 5.82 -5.91 6.51
C GLY A 170 5.71 -6.34 5.04
N GLN A 171 5.00 -7.44 4.77
CA GLN A 171 4.72 -7.90 3.42
C GLN A 171 3.41 -7.30 2.92
N VAL A 172 3.41 -6.82 1.68
CA VAL A 172 2.22 -6.31 0.98
C VAL A 172 1.67 -7.36 0.04
N GLY A 173 0.36 -7.32 -0.19
CA GLY A 173 -0.28 -8.26 -1.11
C GLY A 173 -1.78 -8.42 -0.92
N VAL A 174 -2.33 -9.28 -1.75
CA VAL A 174 -3.69 -9.82 -1.58
C VAL A 174 -3.65 -10.86 -0.48
N PRO A 175 -4.56 -10.83 0.51
CA PRO A 175 -4.71 -11.94 1.45
C PRO A 175 -5.06 -13.22 0.68
N GLY A 176 -4.16 -14.20 0.68
CA GLY A 176 -4.39 -15.48 0.02
C GLY A 176 -5.54 -16.24 0.69
N ALA A 177 -6.43 -16.83 -0.10
CA ALA A 177 -7.33 -17.86 0.40
C ALA A 177 -6.49 -19.09 0.79
N ALA A 178 -6.76 -19.65 1.97
CA ALA A 178 -6.23 -20.95 2.37
C ALA A 178 -6.68 -22.05 1.39
#